data_AF-A0A820J329-F1
#
_entry.id   AF-A0A820J329-F1
#
_cell.length_a   1.000
_cell.length_b   1.000
_cell.length_c   1.000
_cell.angle_alpha   90.00
_cell.angle_beta   90.00
_cell.angle_gamma   90.00
#
_symmetry.space_group_name_H-M   'P 1'
#
loop_
_entity.id
_entity.type
_entity.pdbx_description
1 polymer ?
#
loop_
_entity_poly.entity_id
_entity_poly.type
_entity_poly.pdbx_seq_one_letter_code
_entity_poly.pdbx_strand_id
1 'polypeptide(L)'
;MQLAYCTADVRKLKFYMNELVGMDDLFTLSYYTTLNPEAILGDPNNEGWITGSHIVILHRDKIIDPATGTATQAIEHHCNNYHTKRIFRIVPNDYVRGL
;
A
#
# COMPACT_ATOMS: atom_id res chain seq x y z
N MET A 1 -15.00 -5.58 -10.48
CA MET A 1 -13.54 -5.45 -10.24
C MET A 1 -13.14 -6.40 -9.14
N GLN A 2 -11.91 -6.89 -9.17
CA GLN A 2 -11.33 -7.75 -8.14
C GLN A 2 -9.93 -7.22 -7.75
N LEU A 3 -9.42 -7.69 -6.61
CA LEU A 3 -8.08 -7.35 -6.13
C LEU A 3 -7.11 -8.45 -6.55
N ALA A 4 -6.11 -8.10 -7.37
CA ALA A 4 -4.97 -8.96 -7.68
C ALA A 4 -3.82 -8.60 -6.73
N TYR A 5 -3.37 -9.55 -5.92
CA TYR A 5 -2.28 -9.33 -4.97
C TYR A 5 -0.97 -9.10 -5.71
N CYS A 6 -0.26 -8.03 -5.37
CA CYS A 6 1.10 -7.79 -5.81
C CYS A 6 2.04 -8.30 -4.73
N THR A 7 3.02 -9.14 -5.11
CA THR A 7 4.02 -9.64 -4.17
C THR A 7 4.75 -8.46 -3.53
N ALA A 8 4.57 -8.31 -2.24
CA ALA A 8 5.20 -7.26 -1.46
C ALA A 8 5.64 -7.84 -0.11
N ASP A 9 6.88 -7.56 0.25
CA ASP A 9 7.40 -7.78 1.60
C ASP A 9 7.32 -6.47 2.41
N VAL A 10 7.89 -6.49 3.61
CA VAL A 10 7.90 -5.35 4.55
C VAL A 10 8.84 -4.21 4.12
N ARG A 11 9.39 -4.17 2.90
CA ARG A 11 10.18 -3.03 2.41
C ARG A 11 9.36 -1.73 2.44
N LYS A 12 10.08 -0.60 2.46
CA LYS A 12 9.45 0.73 2.39
C LYS A 12 8.74 0.94 1.05
N LEU A 13 7.62 1.67 1.08
CA LEU A 13 6.78 1.90 -0.08
C LEU A 13 7.54 2.47 -1.30
N LYS A 14 8.50 3.36 -1.05
CA LYS A 14 9.35 3.96 -2.10
C LYS A 14 10.09 2.96 -3.00
N PHE A 15 10.38 1.75 -2.51
CA PHE A 15 11.08 0.73 -3.31
C PHE A 15 10.19 0.12 -4.40
N TYR A 16 8.86 0.23 -4.25
CA TYR A 16 7.89 -0.22 -5.24
C TYR A 16 7.41 0.91 -6.16
N MET A 17 7.60 2.17 -5.75
CA MET A 17 6.88 3.30 -6.33
C MET A 17 7.13 3.49 -7.83
N ASN A 18 8.38 3.43 -8.28
CA ASN A 18 8.70 3.61 -9.70
C ASN A 18 8.07 2.52 -10.59
N GLU A 19 8.05 1.28 -10.09
CA GLU A 19 7.43 0.16 -10.81
C GLU A 19 5.92 0.32 -10.86
N LEU A 20 5.27 0.61 -9.73
CA LEU A 20 3.82 0.79 -9.64
C LEU A 20 3.33 1.96 -10.50
N VAL A 21 4.03 3.10 -10.46
CA VAL A 21 3.72 4.27 -11.30
C VAL A 21 3.96 3.92 -12.77
N GLY A 22 5.02 3.19 -13.09
CA GLY A 22 5.33 2.75 -14.46
C GLY A 22 4.29 1.81 -15.07
N MET A 23 3.49 1.11 -14.25
CA MET A 23 2.37 0.30 -14.72
C MET A 23 1.17 1.14 -15.19
N ASP A 24 1.11 2.43 -14.86
CA ASP A 24 0.02 3.37 -15.21
C ASP A 24 -1.39 2.79 -14.95
N ASP A 25 -1.61 2.25 -13.75
CA ASP A 25 -2.86 1.56 -13.39
C ASP A 25 -3.41 1.99 -12.02
N LEU A 26 -4.44 1.28 -11.55
CA LEU A 26 -5.15 1.50 -10.30
C LEU A 26 -4.75 0.45 -9.25
N PHE A 27 -4.31 0.90 -8.09
CA PHE A 27 -3.87 0.07 -6.98
C PHE A 27 -4.46 0.53 -5.65
N THR A 28 -4.58 -0.39 -4.71
CA THR A 28 -4.63 -0.06 -3.28
C THR A 28 -3.27 -0.33 -2.66
N LEU A 29 -2.76 0.66 -1.93
CA LEU A 29 -1.50 0.57 -1.21
C LEU A 29 -1.81 0.61 0.28
N SER A 30 -1.31 -0.37 1.03
CA SER A 30 -1.40 -0.39 2.48
C SER A 30 -0.01 -0.39 3.10
N TYR A 31 0.16 0.38 4.16
CA TYR A 31 1.41 0.49 4.91
C TYR A 31 1.15 0.60 6.41
N TYR A 32 2.13 0.19 7.20
CA TYR A 32 2.11 0.32 8.66
C TYR A 32 2.35 1.78 9.04
N THR A 33 1.59 2.33 9.99
CA THR A 33 1.71 3.74 10.41
C THR A 33 2.78 3.98 11.48
N THR A 34 3.45 2.93 11.92
CA THR A 34 4.63 3.00 12.78
C THR A 34 5.91 2.94 11.95
N LEU A 35 6.94 3.67 12.41
CA LEU A 35 8.31 3.55 11.88
C LEU A 35 9.18 2.59 12.70
N ASN A 36 8.67 2.07 13.83
CA ASN A 36 9.37 1.09 14.66
C ASN A 36 9.16 -0.33 14.07
N PRO A 37 10.21 -1.01 13.56
CA PRO A 37 10.09 -2.36 13.01
C PRO A 37 9.66 -3.40 14.05
N GLU A 38 10.07 -3.25 15.31
CA GLU A 38 9.68 -4.19 16.37
C GLU A 38 8.18 -4.16 16.64
N ALA A 39 7.55 -2.98 16.48
CA ALA A 39 6.11 -2.85 16.60
C ALA A 39 5.35 -3.51 15.44
N ILE A 40 5.98 -3.69 14.28
CA ILE A 40 5.39 -4.39 13.12
C ILE A 40 5.44 -5.91 13.33
N LEU A 41 6.49 -6.40 14.00
CA LEU A 41 6.75 -7.83 14.25
C LEU A 41 6.32 -8.31 15.64
N GLY A 42 5.72 -7.42 16.45
CA GLY A 42 5.26 -7.74 17.79
C GLY A 42 4.02 -8.63 17.81
N ASP A 43 3.76 -9.21 18.97
CA ASP A 43 2.52 -9.94 19.23
C ASP A 43 1.31 -8.98 19.32
N PRO A 44 0.11 -9.44 18.98
CA PRO A 44 -1.10 -8.64 19.16
C PRO A 44 -1.33 -8.34 20.65
N ASN A 45 -1.86 -7.14 20.91
CA ASN A 45 -2.35 -6.78 22.23
C ASN A 45 -3.62 -7.59 22.60
N ASN A 46 -4.16 -7.29 23.78
CA ASN A 46 -5.34 -7.93 24.38
C ASN A 46 -6.59 -7.85 23.48
N GLU A 47 -6.62 -6.91 22.53
CA GLU A 47 -7.71 -6.65 21.60
C GLU A 47 -7.46 -7.26 20.20
N GLY A 48 -6.33 -7.96 20.02
CA GLY A 48 -5.94 -8.57 18.75
C GLY A 48 -5.18 -7.63 17.79
N TRP A 49 -4.83 -6.41 18.22
CA TRP A 49 -4.13 -5.43 17.39
C TRP A 49 -2.62 -5.49 17.58
N ILE A 50 -1.87 -5.52 16.48
CA ILE A 50 -0.41 -5.44 16.50
C ILE A 50 0.03 -3.97 16.40
N THR A 51 -0.24 -3.32 15.27
CA THR A 51 0.08 -1.92 15.05
C THR A 51 -0.86 -1.29 14.02
N GLY A 52 -0.87 0.04 13.97
CA GLY A 52 -1.69 0.81 13.04
C GLY A 52 -1.27 0.58 11.59
N SER A 53 -2.23 0.70 10.68
CA SER A 53 -1.99 0.68 9.24
C SER A 53 -2.94 1.64 8.54
N HIS A 54 -2.51 2.16 7.40
CA HIS A 54 -3.35 2.99 6.53
C HIS A 54 -3.49 2.36 5.14
N ILE A 55 -4.51 2.79 4.40
CA ILE A 55 -4.77 2.38 3.02
C ILE A 55 -5.04 3.62 2.18
N VAL A 56 -4.35 3.71 1.04
CA VAL A 56 -4.51 4.76 0.04
C VAL A 56 -4.72 4.16 -1.34
N ILE A 57 -5.19 4.97 -2.28
CA ILE A 57 -5.37 4.58 -3.68
C ILE A 57 -4.22 5.18 -4.47
N LEU A 58 -3.51 4.38 -5.25
CA LEU A 58 -2.62 4.87 -6.30
C LEU A 58 -3.35 4.75 -7.62
N HIS A 59 -3.46 5.86 -8.35
CA HIS A 59 -3.99 5.89 -9.70
C HIS A 59 -2.98 6.63 -10.57
N ARG A 60 -2.35 5.92 -11.50
CA ARG A 60 -1.30 6.45 -12.37
C ARG A 60 -0.11 6.96 -11.56
N ASP A 61 0.13 8.26 -11.55
CA ASP A 61 1.22 8.93 -10.82
C ASP A 61 0.78 9.60 -9.51
N LYS A 62 -0.47 9.38 -9.07
CA LYS A 62 -1.05 10.06 -7.90
C LYS A 62 -1.54 9.12 -6.83
N ILE A 63 -1.17 9.43 -5.59
CA ILE A 63 -1.78 8.83 -4.40
C ILE A 63 -2.94 9.71 -3.94
N ILE A 64 -4.12 9.10 -3.88
CA ILE A 64 -5.36 9.66 -3.34
C ILE A 64 -5.56 9.02 -1.97
N ASP A 65 -5.64 9.85 -0.93
CA ASP A 65 -5.88 9.42 0.44
C ASP A 65 -7.36 9.62 0.80
N PRO A 66 -8.16 8.55 0.91
CA PRO A 66 -9.59 8.67 1.24
C PRO A 66 -9.87 9.26 2.62
N ALA A 67 -8.93 9.13 3.58
CA ALA A 67 -9.14 9.64 4.93
C ALA A 67 -9.04 11.17 4.99
N THR A 68 -8.20 11.77 4.15
CA THR A 68 -8.00 13.23 4.10
C THR A 68 -8.66 13.89 2.89
N GLY A 69 -9.06 13.11 1.88
CA GLY A 69 -9.58 13.61 0.60
C GLY A 69 -8.50 14.26 -0.28
N THR A 70 -7.22 14.10 0.06
CA THR A 70 -6.11 14.75 -0.65
C THR A 70 -5.55 13.87 -1.76
N ALA A 71 -4.98 14.50 -2.78
CA ALA A 71 -4.24 13.84 -3.84
C ALA A 71 -2.83 14.42 -3.91
N THR A 72 -1.81 13.56 -3.98
CA THR A 72 -0.39 13.92 -4.00
C THR A 72 0.33 13.17 -5.09
N GLN A 73 1.41 13.74 -5.65
CA GLN A 73 2.29 12.98 -6.54
C GLN A 73 2.86 11.79 -5.78
N ALA A 74 2.82 10.61 -6.38
CA ALA A 74 3.12 9.36 -5.70
C ALA A 74 4.57 9.35 -5.16
N ILE A 75 5.52 9.95 -5.89
CA ILE A 75 6.92 10.10 -5.46
C ILE A 75 7.11 11.09 -4.29
N GLU A 76 6.18 12.03 -4.10
CA GLU A 76 6.21 13.05 -3.04
C GLU A 76 5.36 12.66 -1.83
N HIS A 77 4.65 11.52 -1.91
CA HIS A 77 3.77 11.08 -0.85
C HIS A 77 4.55 10.88 0.46
N HIS A 78 4.10 11.56 1.52
CA HIS A 78 4.81 11.64 2.80
C HIS A 78 5.05 10.27 3.46
N CYS A 79 4.21 9.26 3.17
CA CYS A 79 4.37 7.90 3.66
C CYS A 79 5.32 7.02 2.82
N ASN A 80 6.07 7.56 1.85
CA ASN A 80 7.02 6.77 1.05
C ASN A 80 8.11 6.05 1.87
N ASN A 81 8.39 6.53 3.08
CA ASN A 81 9.34 5.88 4.00
C ASN A 81 8.70 4.84 4.94
N TYR A 82 7.39 4.62 4.85
CA TYR A 82 6.65 3.69 5.70
C TYR A 82 6.74 2.27 5.13
N HIS A 83 6.72 1.28 6.01
CA HIS A 83 6.82 -0.13 5.64
C HIS A 83 5.53 -0.62 4.99
N THR A 84 5.64 -1.28 3.84
CA THR A 84 4.51 -1.84 3.11
C THR A 84 3.86 -2.97 3.91
N LYS A 85 2.54 -3.00 3.91
CA LYS A 85 1.72 -4.08 4.48
C LYS A 85 1.16 -4.97 3.38
N ARG A 86 0.44 -4.38 2.42
CA ARG A 86 -0.14 -5.09 1.26
C ARG A 86 -0.27 -4.15 0.08
N ILE A 87 -0.12 -4.67 -1.13
CA ILE A 87 -0.39 -3.96 -2.38
C ILE A 87 -1.33 -4.83 -3.21
N PHE A 88 -2.40 -4.22 -3.72
CA PHE A 88 -3.28 -4.89 -4.67
C PHE A 88 -3.47 -4.03 -5.90
N ARG A 89 -3.33 -4.63 -7.08
CA ARG A 89 -3.83 -4.06 -8.33
C ARG A 89 -5.34 -4.26 -8.40
N ILE A 90 -6.07 -3.22 -8.78
CA ILE A 90 -7.51 -3.30 -9.03
C ILE A 90 -7.71 -3.66 -10.50
N VAL A 91 -8.31 -4.81 -10.75
CA VAL A 91 -8.44 -5.35 -12.10
C VAL A 91 -9.90 -5.71 -12.44
N PRO A 92 -10.27 -5.81 -13.72
CA PRO A 92 -11.56 -6.37 -14.16
C PRO A 92 -11.82 -7.79 -13.63
N ASN A 93 -13.08 -8.20 -13.59
CA ASN A 93 -13.48 -9.52 -13.03
C ASN A 93 -13.00 -10.71 -13.88
N ASP A 94 -12.79 -10.49 -15.17
CA ASP A 94 -12.28 -11.43 -16.16
C ASP A 94 -10.75 -11.48 -16.22
N TYR A 95 -10.07 -10.65 -15.42
CA TYR A 95 -8.61 -10.69 -15.31
C TYR A 95 -8.16 -12.04 -14.72
N VAL A 96 -7.29 -12.74 -15.46
CA VAL A 96 -6.71 -14.01 -15.02
C VAL A 96 -5.78 -13.73 -13.84
N ARG A 97 -6.07 -14.35 -12.69
CA ARG A 97 -5.21 -14.20 -11.51
C ARG A 97 -3.86 -14.86 -11.79
N GLY A 98 -2.78 -14.12 -11.56
CA GLY A 98 -1.49 -14.75 -11.30
C GLY A 98 -1.58 -15.59 -10.03
N LEU A 99 -0.75 -16.65 -9.95
CA LEU A 99 -0.62 -17.48 -8.76
C LEU A 99 -0.03 -16.68 -7.59
#